data_AF-A0A7H4M7S6-F1
#
_entry.id   AF-A0A7H4M7S6-F1
#
_cell.length_a   1.000
_cell.length_b   1.000
_cell.length_c   1.000
_cell.angle_alpha   90.00
_cell.angle_beta   90.00
_cell.angle_gamma   90.00
#
_symmetry.space_group_name_H-M   'P 1'
#
loop_
_entity.id
_entity.type
_entity.pdbx_description
1 polymer ?
#
loop_
_entity_poly.entity_id
_entity_poly.type
_entity_poly.pdbx_seq_one_letter_code
_entity_poly.pdbx_strand_id
1 'polypeptide(L)' 'MMLTLERCEPCEGPGVACYSGSTVTHVGIVVSIDGLLHVAECNPGTNVTFLPLPRFKRRFVKVEFWQ' A
#
# COMPACT_ATOMS: atom_id res chain seq x y z
N MET A 1 -1.43 -1.70 -25.18
CA MET A 1 -0.54 -2.49 -24.29
C MET A 1 -1.37 -2.97 -23.12
N MET A 2 -1.43 -4.28 -22.85
CA MET A 2 -1.93 -4.80 -21.58
C MET A 2 -0.72 -4.87 -20.64
N LEU A 3 -0.74 -4.07 -19.58
CA LEU A 3 0.23 -4.18 -18.50
C LEU A 3 -0.19 -5.35 -17.61
N THR A 4 0.75 -6.25 -17.34
CA THR A 4 0.55 -7.36 -16.39
C THR A 4 1.09 -6.91 -15.04
N LEU A 5 0.28 -7.06 -13.98
CA LEU A 5 0.73 -6.79 -12.62
C LEU A 5 1.48 -8.00 -12.06
N GLU A 6 2.63 -7.75 -11.45
CA GLU A 6 3.44 -8.75 -10.77
C GLU A 6 3.53 -8.45 -9.27
N ARG A 7 3.40 -9.49 -8.44
CA ARG A 7 3.56 -9.35 -7.00
C ARG A 7 5.03 -9.10 -6.68
N CYS A 8 5.31 -8.09 -5.86
CA CYS A 8 6.66 -7.68 -5.51
C CYS A 8 6.88 -7.57 -4.00
N GLU A 9 8.15 -7.44 -3.61
CA GLU A 9 8.50 -6.93 -2.28
C GLU A 9 8.29 -5.41 -2.23
N PRO A 10 8.10 -4.82 -1.03
CA PRO A 10 7.93 -3.38 -0.93
C PRO A 10 9.15 -2.61 -1.45
N CYS A 11 8.93 -1.84 -2.50
CA CYS A 11 9.85 -0.83 -3.03
C CYS A 11 9.09 0.48 -3.27
N GLU A 12 9.74 1.53 -3.76
CA GLU A 12 9.06 2.76 -4.14
C GLU A 12 8.28 2.56 -5.46
N GLY A 13 7.00 2.94 -5.50
CA GLY A 13 6.15 2.89 -6.70
C GLY A 13 5.00 1.87 -6.71
N PRO A 14 5.13 0.62 -6.20
CA PRO A 14 4.07 -0.37 -6.24
C PRO A 14 2.76 0.09 -5.61
N GLY A 15 1.66 -0.39 -6.20
CA GLY A 15 0.34 -0.37 -5.59
C GLY A 15 0.28 -1.33 -4.41
N VAL A 16 -0.54 -0.97 -3.42
CA VAL A 16 -0.73 -1.72 -2.19
C VAL A 16 -2.17 -2.21 -2.12
N ALA A 17 -2.37 -3.52 -2.04
CA ALA A 17 -3.69 -4.13 -1.86
C ALA A 17 -3.87 -4.58 -0.40
N CYS A 18 -4.89 -4.06 0.26
CA CYS A 18 -5.14 -4.28 1.68
C CYS A 18 -6.44 -5.08 1.88
N TYR A 19 -6.37 -6.14 2.68
CA TYR A 19 -7.44 -7.13 2.76
C TYR A 19 -8.17 -7.11 4.11
N SER A 20 -9.48 -7.32 4.03
CA SER A 20 -10.34 -7.77 5.13
C SER A 20 -10.86 -9.16 4.78
N GLY A 21 -10.33 -10.19 5.45
CA GLY A 21 -10.53 -11.57 5.02
C GLY A 21 -9.90 -11.82 3.64
N SER A 22 -10.70 -12.28 2.67
CA SER A 22 -10.26 -12.52 1.28
C SER A 22 -10.55 -11.36 0.32
N THR A 23 -11.17 -10.28 0.79
CA THR A 23 -11.59 -9.16 -0.06
C THR A 23 -10.64 -7.97 0.09
N VAL A 24 -10.22 -7.37 -1.03
CA VAL A 24 -9.51 -6.08 -1.03
C VAL A 24 -10.52 -5.00 -0.66
N THR A 25 -10.28 -4.31 0.45
CA THR A 25 -11.17 -3.26 0.97
C THR A 25 -10.51 -1.88 0.98
N HIS A 26 -9.19 -1.84 0.80
CA HIS A 26 -8.43 -0.60 0.81
C HIS A 26 -7.20 -0.71 -0.10
N VAL A 27 -6.75 0.43 -0.64
CA VAL A 27 -5.59 0.52 -1.54
C VAL A 27 -4.72 1.72 -1.19
N GLY A 28 -3.44 1.62 -1.51
CA GLY A 28 -2.48 2.72 -1.39
C GLY A 28 -1.34 2.58 -2.39
N ILE A 29 -0.34 3.45 -2.30
CA ILE A 29 0.88 3.40 -3.10
C ILE A 29 2.08 3.51 -2.17
N VAL A 30 3.12 2.70 -2.41
CA VAL A 30 4.38 2.84 -1.67
C VAL A 30 5.16 4.03 -2.21
N VAL A 31 5.54 4.94 -1.32
CA VAL A 31 6.33 6.13 -1.64
C VAL A 31 7.57 6.20 -0.75
N SER A 32 8.63 6.82 -1.24
CA SER A 32 9.81 7.14 -0.44
C SER A 32 9.70 8.56 0.10
N ILE A 33 9.82 8.73 1.42
CA ILE A 33 9.92 10.04 2.07
C ILE A 33 11.18 10.01 2.93
N ASP A 34 12.12 10.89 2.63
CA ASP A 34 13.43 10.97 3.30
C ASP A 34 14.17 9.61 3.33
N GLY A 35 14.06 8.84 2.24
CA GLY A 35 14.69 7.52 2.10
C GLY A 35 13.97 6.39 2.85
N LEU A 36 12.82 6.66 3.46
CA LEU A 36 12.02 5.67 4.19
C LEU A 36 10.73 5.35 3.43
N LEU A 37 10.42 4.06 3.33
CA LEU A 37 9.19 3.61 2.70
C LEU A 37 7.96 3.92 3.55
N HIS A 38 7.01 4.60 2.94
CA HIS A 38 5.69 4.90 3.47
C HIS A 38 4.62 4.35 2.52
N VAL A 39 3.40 4.21 3.02
CA VAL A 39 2.22 4.06 2.16
C VAL A 39 1.44 5.36 2.20
N ALA A 40 1.17 5.91 1.02
CA ALA A 40 0.22 6.98 0.81
C ALA A 40 -1.17 6.37 0.58
N GLU A 41 -2.14 6.77 1.40
CA GLU A 41 -3.52 6.27 1.35
C GLU A 41 -4.55 7.39 1.57
N CYS A 42 -5.71 7.25 0.94
CA CYS A 42 -6.85 8.14 1.16
C CYS A 42 -7.76 7.57 2.25
N ASN A 43 -7.86 8.25 3.39
CA ASN A 43 -8.70 7.83 4.51
C ASN A 43 -10.03 8.60 4.52
N PRO A 44 -11.19 7.90 4.54
CA PRO A 44 -12.48 8.56 4.72
C PRO A 44 -12.51 9.42 5.99
N GLY A 45 -12.87 10.70 5.85
CA GLY A 45 -13.01 11.63 6.98
C GLY A 45 -11.73 12.25 7.53
N THR A 46 -10.54 11.79 7.12
CA THR A 46 -9.25 12.35 7.61
C THR A 46 -8.28 12.80 6.51
N ASN A 47 -8.62 12.62 5.23
CA ASN A 47 -7.81 12.94 4.04
C ASN A 47 -6.67 11.94 3.77
N VAL A 48 -5.63 12.39 3.06
CA VAL A 48 -4.47 11.57 2.69
C VAL A 48 -3.54 11.42 3.89
N THR A 49 -3.12 10.18 4.18
CA THR A 49 -2.11 9.87 5.20
C THR A 49 -0.89 9.25 4.55
N PHE A 50 0.29 9.61 5.05
CA PHE A 50 1.55 8.93 4.76
C PHE A 50 2.01 8.20 6.01
N LEU A 51 2.03 6.87 5.98
CA LEU A 51 2.36 6.08 7.15
C LEU A 51 3.58 5.20 6.90
N PRO A 52 4.56 5.12 7.83
CA PRO A 52 5.70 4.22 7.67
C PRO A 52 5.25 2.79 7.40
N LEU A 53 5.84 2.16 6.40
CA LEU A 53 5.44 0.85 5.89
C LEU A 53 5.26 -0.22 7.00
N PRO A 54 6.15 -0.33 8.02
CA PRO A 54 5.95 -1.29 9.11
C PRO A 54 4.70 -1.04 9.95
N ARG A 55 4.29 0.23 10.10
CA ARG A 55 3.07 0.60 10.83
C ARG A 55 1.84 0.36 9.98
N PHE A 56 1.91 0.63 8.68
CA PHE A 56 0.82 0.38 7.74
C PHE A 56 0.47 -1.11 7.65
N LYS A 57 1.47 -1.98 7.50
CA LYS A 57 1.26 -3.44 7.42
C LYS A 57 0.49 -4.02 8.62
N ARG A 58 0.58 -3.39 9.79
CA ARG A 58 -0.10 -3.84 11.03
C ARG A 58 -1.59 -3.51 11.07
N ARG A 59 -2.09 -2.64 10.17
CA ARG A 59 -3.51 -2.21 10.14
C ARG A 59 -4.44 -3.20 9.44
N PHE A 60 -3.90 -4.13 8.66
CA PHE A 60 -4.66 -5.04 7.83
C PHE A 60 -4.26 -6.48 8.09
N VAL A 61 -5.17 -7.42 7.83
CA VAL A 61 -4.91 -8.86 7.97
C VAL A 61 -3.86 -9.32 6.96
N LYS A 62 -3.89 -8.74 5.76
CA LYS A 62 -2.92 -9.00 4.70
C LYS A 62 -2.70 -7.73 3.88
N VAL A 63 -1.45 -7.50 3.51
CA VAL A 63 -1.03 -6.42 2.62
C VAL A 63 -0.14 -7.04 1.54
N GLU A 64 -0.47 -6.80 0.29
CA GLU A 64 0.29 -7.24 -0.89
C GLU A 64 0.75 -6.03 -1.72
N PHE A 65 1.88 -6.18 -2.42
CA PHE A 65 2.47 -5.14 -3.26
C PHE A 65 2.51 -5.62 -4.70
N TRP A 66 2.15 -4.74 -5.63
CA TRP A 66 1.98 -5.05 -7.04
C TRP A 66 2.55 -3.93 -7.91
N GLN A 67 3.36 -4.27 -8.90
CA GLN A 67 3.94 -3.34 -9.88
C GLN A 67 3.67 -3.80 -11.32
#